data_AF-A0A7L5YQL1-F1
#
_entry.id   AF-A0A7L5YQL1-F1
#
_cell.length_a   1.000
_cell.length_b   1.000
_cell.length_c   1.000
_cell.angle_alpha   90.00
_cell.angle_beta   90.00
_cell.angle_gamma   90.00
#
_symmetry.space_group_name_H-M   'P 1'
#
loop_
_entity.id
_entity.type
_entity.pdbx_description
1 polymer ?
#
loop_
_entity_poly.entity_id
_entity_poly.type
_entity_poly.pdbx_seq_one_letter_code
_entity_poly.pdbx_strand_id
1 'polypeptide(L)'
;MDSPPERNRVAFLARVAPVIALVLGILTFVFGILTFVLGQDVWSRWVGRDIIIEIEKRIKKAEFSDQMRTIYIEEGPFWRGTASDKVKAVADHQNETPQKQIFISAFRIDKTEVTNDMFAAFVAATGYQTAAEINGYSYVYNLEGQFPQQVFGADWRHPKGPDSDISQLGNHPVVHVAWKDAYEYCRWAGRRLPTEAEWEKAAR
;
A
#
# COMPACT_ATOMS: atom_id res chain seq x y z
N MET A 1 -0.56 34.65 13.82
CA MET A 1 -1.57 34.05 12.92
C MET A 1 -2.04 32.78 13.60
N ASP A 2 -3.11 32.90 14.36
CA ASP A 2 -3.65 31.86 15.23
C ASP A 2 -4.72 31.07 14.45
N SER A 3 -4.54 29.76 14.33
CA SER A 3 -5.53 28.86 13.71
C SER A 3 -6.80 28.80 14.58
N PRO A 4 -8.02 28.83 14.01
CA PRO A 4 -9.24 28.73 14.82
C PRO A 4 -9.34 27.38 15.54
N PRO A 5 -9.93 27.31 16.74
CA PRO A 5 -9.76 26.16 17.63
C PRO A 5 -10.54 24.92 17.15
N GLU A 6 -9.83 23.80 16.97
CA GLU A 6 -10.36 22.48 16.59
C GLU A 6 -11.57 22.01 17.42
N ARG A 7 -11.68 22.50 18.66
CA ARG A 7 -12.81 22.23 19.58
C ARG A 7 -14.19 22.54 18.97
N ASN A 8 -14.30 23.57 18.13
CA ASN A 8 -15.57 23.95 17.52
C ASN A 8 -16.00 22.99 16.39
N ARG A 9 -15.04 22.35 15.73
CA ARG A 9 -15.31 21.37 14.65
C ARG A 9 -15.83 20.05 15.22
N VAL A 10 -15.22 19.56 16.29
CA VAL A 10 -15.65 18.31 16.95
C VAL A 10 -17.05 18.46 17.54
N ALA A 11 -17.35 19.59 18.18
CA ALA A 11 -18.67 19.87 18.74
C ALA A 11 -19.76 20.06 17.67
N PHE A 12 -19.41 20.64 16.52
CA PHE A 12 -20.32 20.77 15.38
C PHE A 12 -20.62 19.39 14.76
N LEU A 13 -19.58 18.58 14.51
CA LEU A 13 -19.70 17.23 13.96
C LEU A 13 -20.54 16.31 14.84
N ALA A 14 -20.36 16.36 16.16
CA ALA A 14 -21.17 15.59 17.11
C ALA A 14 -22.67 15.95 17.08
N ARG A 15 -23.02 17.20 16.73
CA ARG A 15 -24.42 17.66 16.64
C ARG A 15 -25.08 17.30 15.31
N VAL A 16 -24.32 17.26 14.22
CA VAL A 16 -24.86 16.96 12.88
C VAL A 16 -24.81 15.47 12.54
N ALA A 17 -23.89 14.69 13.13
CA ALA A 17 -23.77 13.26 12.92
C ALA A 17 -25.09 12.46 13.07
N PRO A 18 -25.91 12.65 14.12
CA PRO A 18 -27.17 11.91 14.25
C PRO A 18 -28.21 12.30 13.18
N VAL A 19 -28.20 13.57 12.73
CA VAL A 19 -29.09 14.03 11.66
C VAL A 19 -28.67 13.44 10.32
N ILE A 20 -27.36 13.39 10.04
CA ILE A 20 -26.82 12.76 8.83
C ILE A 20 -27.11 11.26 8.84
N ALA A 21 -26.90 10.57 9.96
CA ALA A 21 -27.20 9.15 10.09
C ALA A 21 -28.69 8.85 9.89
N LEU A 22 -29.58 9.70 10.42
CA LEU A 22 -31.03 9.57 10.22
C LEU A 22 -31.42 9.78 8.75
N VAL A 23 -30.88 10.80 8.10
CA VAL A 23 -31.14 11.08 6.67
C VAL A 23 -30.63 9.94 5.79
N LEU A 24 -29.42 9.43 6.07
CA LEU A 24 -28.87 8.27 5.36
C LEU A 24 -29.71 7.01 5.60
N GLY A 25 -30.20 6.78 6.82
CA GLY A 25 -31.07 5.65 7.16
C GLY A 25 -32.44 5.70 6.46
N ILE A 26 -33.04 6.90 6.37
CA ILE A 26 -34.29 7.10 5.63
C ILE A 26 -34.05 6.89 4.14
N LEU A 27 -32.96 7.42 3.60
CA LEU A 27 -32.60 7.23 2.19
C LEU A 27 -32.37 5.76 1.85
N THR A 28 -31.67 4.99 2.70
CA THR A 28 -31.48 3.55 2.48
C THR A 28 -32.76 2.74 2.62
N PHE A 29 -33.65 3.10 3.56
CA PHE A 29 -34.95 2.45 3.73
C PHE A 29 -35.90 2.71 2.54
N VAL A 30 -36.02 3.98 2.11
CA VAL A 30 -36.80 4.36 0.92
C VAL A 30 -36.21 3.72 -0.34
N PHE A 31 -34.88 3.64 -0.45
CA PHE A 31 -34.18 2.94 -1.52
C PHE A 31 -34.47 1.43 -1.55
N GLY A 32 -34.50 0.78 -0.38
CA GLY A 32 -34.86 -0.64 -0.25
C GLY A 32 -36.30 -0.92 -0.69
N ILE A 33 -37.25 -0.04 -0.32
CA ILE A 33 -38.65 -0.15 -0.77
C ILE A 33 -38.76 0.08 -2.28
N LEU A 34 -38.07 1.09 -2.81
CA LEU A 34 -38.13 1.43 -4.23
C LEU A 34 -37.56 0.32 -5.12
N THR A 35 -36.45 -0.30 -4.70
CA THR A 35 -35.85 -1.44 -5.42
C THR A 35 -36.70 -2.71 -5.36
N PHE A 36 -37.41 -2.94 -4.25
CA PHE A 36 -38.34 -4.07 -4.09
C PHE A 36 -39.61 -3.89 -4.92
N VAL A 37 -40.18 -2.68 -4.96
CA VAL A 37 -41.45 -2.40 -5.64
C VAL A 37 -41.29 -2.25 -7.16
N LEU A 38 -40.19 -1.67 -7.62
CA LEU A 38 -39.98 -1.35 -9.05
C LEU A 38 -39.04 -2.31 -9.78
N GLY A 39 -38.37 -3.22 -9.05
CA GLY A 39 -37.35 -4.09 -9.59
C GLY A 39 -36.05 -3.35 -9.98
N GLN A 40 -34.94 -4.08 -10.04
CA GLN A 40 -33.62 -3.53 -10.37
C GLN A 40 -33.55 -2.88 -11.77
N ASP A 41 -34.50 -3.22 -12.65
CA ASP A 41 -34.54 -2.77 -14.05
C ASP A 41 -35.09 -1.35 -14.25
N VAL A 42 -35.88 -0.82 -13.31
CA VAL A 42 -36.42 0.55 -13.42
C VAL A 42 -35.40 1.59 -12.96
N TRP A 43 -34.63 1.25 -11.93
CA TRP A 43 -33.56 2.10 -11.40
C TRP A 43 -32.41 2.29 -12.40
N SER A 44 -31.95 1.20 -13.02
CA SER A 44 -30.89 1.23 -14.05
C SER A 44 -31.30 2.02 -15.31
N ARG A 45 -32.61 2.21 -15.54
CA ARG A 45 -33.14 3.10 -16.58
C ARG A 45 -33.18 4.58 -16.17
N TRP A 46 -33.40 4.90 -14.89
CA TRP A 46 -33.55 6.28 -14.41
C TRP A 46 -32.22 6.97 -14.11
N VAL A 47 -31.27 6.24 -13.52
CA VAL A 47 -29.89 6.72 -13.31
C VAL A 47 -29.04 6.58 -14.58
N GLY A 48 -29.46 5.70 -15.50
CA GLY A 48 -28.70 5.35 -16.70
C GLY A 48 -27.63 4.31 -16.39
N ARG A 49 -27.59 3.21 -17.17
CA ARG A 49 -26.60 2.14 -17.03
C ARG A 49 -25.16 2.65 -17.03
N ASP A 50 -24.88 3.68 -17.81
CA ASP A 50 -23.54 4.27 -17.90
C ASP A 50 -23.08 4.93 -16.60
N ILE A 51 -23.98 5.58 -15.85
CA ILE A 51 -23.66 6.19 -14.56
C ILE A 51 -23.43 5.10 -13.51
N ILE A 52 -24.23 4.04 -13.51
CA ILE A 52 -24.03 2.90 -12.60
C ILE A 52 -22.67 2.24 -12.87
N ILE A 53 -22.33 1.99 -14.14
CA ILE A 53 -21.03 1.42 -14.53
C ILE A 53 -19.88 2.33 -14.10
N GLU A 54 -19.99 3.64 -14.29
CA GLU A 54 -18.95 4.59 -13.88
C GLU A 54 -18.82 4.68 -12.35
N ILE A 55 -19.92 4.60 -11.60
CA ILE A 55 -19.91 4.54 -10.13
C ILE A 55 -19.25 3.25 -9.67
N GLU A 56 -19.65 2.09 -10.20
CA GLU A 56 -19.04 0.79 -9.86
C GLU A 56 -17.55 0.79 -10.18
N LYS A 57 -17.16 1.37 -11.31
CA LYS A 57 -15.75 1.51 -11.72
C LYS A 57 -14.98 2.39 -10.75
N ARG A 58 -15.56 3.51 -10.30
CA ARG A 58 -14.95 4.40 -9.32
C ARG A 58 -14.85 3.77 -7.93
N ILE A 59 -15.87 3.02 -7.51
CA ILE A 59 -15.88 2.25 -6.26
C ILE A 59 -14.76 1.21 -6.31
N LYS A 60 -14.73 0.37 -7.35
CA LYS A 60 -13.65 -0.63 -7.52
C LYS A 60 -12.27 0.04 -7.53
N LYS A 61 -12.10 1.13 -8.27
CA LYS A 61 -10.82 1.85 -8.31
C LYS A 61 -10.40 2.39 -6.94
N ALA A 62 -11.35 2.86 -6.13
CA ALA A 62 -11.08 3.32 -4.77
C ALA A 62 -10.74 2.15 -3.85
N GLU A 63 -11.41 1.00 -3.99
CA GLU A 63 -11.10 -0.23 -3.24
C GLU A 63 -9.71 -0.80 -3.57
N PHE A 64 -9.26 -0.69 -4.83
CA PHE A 64 -7.95 -1.20 -5.27
C PHE A 64 -6.79 -0.22 -5.07
N SER A 65 -7.04 1.01 -4.64
CA SER A 65 -5.98 2.00 -4.48
C SER A 65 -5.56 2.09 -3.02
N ASP A 66 -4.40 1.54 -2.70
CA ASP A 66 -3.62 1.77 -1.46
C ASP A 66 -3.28 3.26 -1.20
N GLN A 67 -3.79 4.20 -2.01
CA GLN A 67 -3.53 5.64 -2.00
C GLN A 67 -2.05 6.04 -2.14
N MET A 68 -1.16 5.11 -2.51
CA MET A 68 0.27 5.36 -2.66
C MET A 68 0.53 6.38 -3.79
N ARG A 69 1.32 7.40 -3.45
CA ARG A 69 1.79 8.38 -4.43
C ARG A 69 2.90 7.75 -5.27
N THR A 70 2.67 7.64 -6.57
CA THR A 70 3.70 7.24 -7.53
C THR A 70 4.36 8.46 -8.17
N ILE A 71 5.66 8.34 -8.46
CA ILE A 71 6.42 9.28 -9.27
C ILE A 71 6.61 8.71 -10.68
N TYR A 72 6.61 9.58 -11.69
CA TYR A 72 6.88 9.21 -13.07
C TYR A 72 8.38 9.41 -13.36
N ILE A 73 9.00 8.38 -13.91
CA ILE A 73 10.40 8.40 -14.33
C ILE A 73 10.42 8.38 -15.86
N GLU A 74 11.02 9.41 -16.45
CA GLU A 74 11.14 9.53 -17.89
C GLU A 74 11.98 8.39 -18.50
N GLU A 75 11.63 8.02 -19.72
CA GLU A 75 12.47 7.10 -20.48
C GLU A 75 13.82 7.73 -20.79
N GLY A 76 14.83 6.89 -20.98
CA GLY A 76 16.14 7.38 -21.37
C GLY A 76 17.30 6.54 -20.86
N PRO A 77 18.50 6.83 -21.37
CA PRO A 77 19.71 6.18 -20.94
C PRO A 77 20.09 6.60 -19.50
N PHE A 78 20.60 5.67 -18.72
CA PHE A 78 21.27 5.97 -17.45
C PHE A 78 22.48 5.06 -17.24
N TRP A 79 23.40 5.49 -16.40
CA TRP A 79 24.58 4.70 -16.02
C TRP A 79 24.23 3.78 -14.84
N ARG A 80 24.12 2.48 -15.11
CA ARG A 80 23.89 1.44 -14.10
C ARG A 80 25.21 0.97 -13.48
N GLY A 81 25.21 0.75 -12.18
CA GLY A 81 26.37 0.27 -11.41
C GLY A 81 27.35 1.38 -11.03
N THR A 82 28.50 0.97 -10.53
CA THR A 82 29.58 1.83 -10.04
C THR A 82 30.77 1.77 -10.99
N ALA A 83 31.40 2.92 -11.23
CA ALA A 83 32.63 2.97 -12.03
C ALA A 83 33.74 2.21 -11.30
N SER A 84 34.50 1.37 -12.03
CA SER A 84 35.47 0.44 -11.43
C SER A 84 36.58 1.14 -10.64
N ASP A 85 36.89 2.38 -10.97
CA ASP A 85 37.86 3.24 -10.28
C ASP A 85 37.36 3.80 -8.94
N LYS A 86 36.05 3.72 -8.67
CA LYS A 86 35.41 4.19 -7.44
C LYS A 86 35.09 3.09 -6.43
N VAL A 87 35.27 1.83 -6.80
CA VAL A 87 35.11 0.71 -5.87
C VAL A 87 36.27 0.73 -4.89
N LYS A 88 35.99 1.06 -3.63
CA LYS A 88 36.92 0.75 -2.53
C LYS A 88 37.09 -0.77 -2.54
N ALA A 89 38.33 -1.25 -2.44
CA ALA A 89 38.70 -2.66 -2.52
C ALA A 89 38.11 -3.51 -1.37
N VAL A 90 36.79 -3.68 -1.39
CA VAL A 90 36.02 -4.59 -0.57
C VAL A 90 35.48 -5.64 -1.53
N ALA A 91 35.72 -6.91 -1.22
CA ALA A 91 35.51 -8.04 -2.14
C ALA A 91 34.07 -8.20 -2.66
N ASP A 92 33.09 -7.53 -2.05
CA ASP A 92 31.65 -7.69 -2.30
C ASP A 92 31.12 -6.81 -3.45
N HIS A 93 31.88 -5.79 -3.89
CA HIS A 93 31.40 -4.85 -4.93
C HIS A 93 31.63 -5.34 -6.37
N GLN A 94 32.06 -6.59 -6.59
CA GLN A 94 32.28 -7.11 -7.94
C GLN A 94 30.99 -7.08 -8.78
N ASN A 95 29.84 -7.35 -8.15
CA ASN A 95 28.54 -7.34 -8.80
C ASN A 95 28.00 -5.93 -9.11
N GLU A 96 28.63 -4.88 -8.57
CA GLU A 96 28.27 -3.49 -8.87
C GLU A 96 29.04 -2.92 -10.08
N THR A 97 30.02 -3.66 -10.58
CA THR A 97 30.90 -3.25 -11.70
C THR A 97 30.78 -4.18 -12.91
N PRO A 98 31.17 -3.73 -14.11
CA PRO A 98 31.50 -2.35 -14.47
C PRO A 98 30.24 -1.50 -14.64
N GLN A 99 30.40 -0.19 -14.54
CA GLN A 99 29.34 0.75 -14.90
C GLN A 99 29.00 0.60 -16.39
N LYS A 100 27.71 0.51 -16.71
CA LYS A 100 27.22 0.36 -18.09
C LYS A 100 26.07 1.32 -18.35
N GLN A 101 26.07 1.97 -19.51
CA GLN A 101 24.93 2.74 -19.94
C GLN A 101 23.86 1.81 -20.50
N ILE A 102 22.64 1.92 -19.97
CA ILE A 102 21.48 1.16 -20.44
C ILE A 102 20.28 2.09 -20.64
N PHE A 103 19.39 1.75 -21.56
CA PHE A 103 18.14 2.47 -21.80
C PHE A 103 17.00 1.81 -21.01
N ILE A 104 16.20 2.62 -20.32
CA ILE A 104 14.99 2.18 -19.61
C ILE A 104 13.81 2.98 -20.12
N SER A 105 12.75 2.28 -20.57
CA SER A 105 11.47 2.87 -20.94
C SER A 105 10.82 3.60 -19.77
N ALA A 106 9.91 4.53 -20.03
CA ALA A 106 9.25 5.30 -18.98
C ALA A 106 8.42 4.38 -18.06
N PHE A 107 8.44 4.67 -16.77
CA PHE A 107 7.70 3.89 -15.78
C PHE A 107 7.23 4.78 -14.62
N ARG A 108 6.41 4.20 -13.74
CA ARG A 108 6.05 4.81 -12.47
C ARG A 108 6.53 3.92 -11.34
N ILE A 109 6.99 4.53 -10.25
CA ILE A 109 7.41 3.82 -9.05
C ILE A 109 6.80 4.50 -7.83
N ASP A 110 6.57 3.72 -6.78
CA ASP A 110 6.06 4.23 -5.51
C ASP A 110 7.09 5.20 -4.89
N LYS A 111 6.60 6.32 -4.34
CA LYS A 111 7.48 7.35 -3.76
C LYS A 111 8.15 6.89 -2.46
N THR A 112 7.49 5.99 -1.73
CA THR A 112 7.95 5.44 -0.46
C THR A 112 7.81 3.93 -0.49
N GLU A 113 8.41 3.26 0.49
CA GLU A 113 8.10 1.88 0.78
C GLU A 113 6.62 1.69 1.10
N VAL A 114 6.12 0.48 0.87
CA VAL A 114 4.77 0.07 1.29
C VAL A 114 4.69 0.12 2.80
N THR A 115 3.66 0.78 3.32
CA THR A 115 3.50 1.00 4.77
C THR A 115 2.71 -0.14 5.43
N ASN A 116 2.81 -0.24 6.76
CA ASN A 116 2.01 -1.19 7.54
C ASN A 116 0.50 -1.00 7.31
N ASP A 117 -0.01 0.22 7.24
CA ASP A 117 -1.44 0.48 7.01
C ASP A 117 -1.89 0.03 5.61
N MET A 118 -1.05 0.25 4.59
CA MET A 118 -1.32 -0.22 3.23
C MET A 118 -1.32 -1.74 3.15
N PHE A 119 -0.34 -2.39 3.77
CA PHE A 119 -0.26 -3.85 3.81
C PHE A 119 -1.40 -4.46 4.64
N ALA A 120 -1.81 -3.80 5.73
CA ALA A 120 -2.98 -4.20 6.50
C ALA A 120 -4.27 -4.14 5.68
N ALA A 121 -4.45 -3.12 4.84
CA ALA A 121 -5.58 -3.04 3.91
C ALA A 121 -5.57 -4.19 2.89
N PHE A 122 -4.40 -4.53 2.35
CA PHE A 122 -4.22 -5.71 1.48
C PHE A 122 -4.64 -7.00 2.19
N VAL A 123 -4.14 -7.24 3.40
CA VAL A 123 -4.46 -8.46 4.14
C VAL A 123 -5.93 -8.51 4.54
N ALA A 124 -6.52 -7.38 4.95
CA ALA A 124 -7.94 -7.29 5.28
C ALA A 124 -8.84 -7.58 4.06
N ALA A 125 -8.44 -7.13 2.87
CA ALA A 125 -9.21 -7.33 1.63
C ALA A 125 -9.11 -8.75 1.07
N THR A 126 -8.02 -9.46 1.34
CA THR A 126 -7.69 -10.73 0.67
C THR A 126 -7.65 -11.95 1.59
N GLY A 127 -7.51 -11.74 2.90
CA GLY A 127 -7.20 -12.81 3.86
C GLY A 127 -5.79 -13.38 3.70
N TYR A 128 -4.88 -12.66 3.04
CA TYR A 128 -3.52 -13.14 2.76
C TYR A 128 -2.74 -13.48 4.04
N GLN A 129 -1.99 -14.58 4.01
CA GLN A 129 -1.04 -14.98 5.04
C GLN A 129 0.37 -14.92 4.45
N THR A 130 1.27 -14.21 5.13
CA THR A 130 2.67 -14.05 4.72
C THR A 130 3.47 -15.33 4.91
N ALA A 131 4.62 -15.41 4.24
CA ALA A 131 5.55 -16.52 4.46
C ALA A 131 6.01 -16.63 5.92
N ALA A 132 6.19 -15.50 6.62
CA ALA A 132 6.55 -15.49 8.05
C ALA A 132 5.46 -16.10 8.93
N GLU A 133 4.19 -15.76 8.68
CA GLU A 133 3.03 -16.33 9.38
C GLU A 133 2.91 -17.85 9.13
N ILE A 134 3.08 -18.28 7.87
CA ILE A 134 3.01 -19.71 7.50
C ILE A 134 4.16 -20.52 8.11
N ASN A 135 5.38 -19.95 8.11
CA ASN A 135 6.56 -20.60 8.69
C ASN A 135 6.55 -20.56 10.23
N GLY A 136 5.79 -19.63 10.82
CA GLY A 136 5.71 -19.40 12.26
C GLY A 136 6.90 -18.66 12.87
N TYR A 137 7.78 -18.08 12.05
CA TYR A 137 8.92 -17.30 12.51
C TYR A 137 9.43 -16.31 11.45
N SER A 138 10.19 -15.32 11.91
CA SER A 138 11.04 -14.48 11.06
C SER A 138 12.34 -14.12 11.78
N TYR A 139 13.20 -13.35 11.12
CA TYR A 139 14.49 -12.92 11.63
C TYR A 139 14.41 -11.50 12.19
N VAL A 140 14.86 -11.31 13.44
CA VAL A 140 14.82 -10.03 14.16
C VAL A 140 16.24 -9.63 14.57
N TYR A 141 16.60 -8.36 14.35
CA TYR A 141 17.87 -7.80 14.86
C TYR A 141 17.73 -7.42 16.33
N ASN A 142 18.61 -7.93 17.19
CA ASN A 142 18.83 -7.41 18.53
C ASN A 142 20.08 -6.51 18.54
N LEU A 143 20.06 -5.45 19.34
CA LEU A 143 21.17 -4.48 19.40
C LEU A 143 22.43 -5.08 20.03
N GLU A 144 22.31 -6.16 20.81
CA GLU A 144 23.46 -6.88 21.35
C GLU A 144 24.08 -7.89 20.37
N GLY A 145 23.37 -8.28 19.31
CA GLY A 145 23.83 -9.29 18.37
C GLY A 145 24.45 -8.73 17.11
N GLN A 146 25.48 -9.40 16.60
CA GLN A 146 26.07 -9.09 15.29
C GLN A 146 25.23 -9.64 14.13
N PHE A 147 24.29 -10.56 14.40
CA PHE A 147 23.49 -11.26 13.41
C PHE A 147 22.02 -11.33 13.83
N PRO A 148 21.08 -11.30 12.87
CA PRO A 148 19.66 -11.42 13.18
C PRO A 148 19.36 -12.83 13.72
N GLN A 149 18.46 -12.89 14.71
CA GLN A 149 18.05 -14.13 15.36
C GLN A 149 16.69 -14.59 14.86
N GLN A 150 16.51 -15.90 14.74
CA GLN A 150 15.20 -16.48 14.46
C GLN A 150 14.29 -16.33 15.68
N VAL A 151 13.14 -15.69 15.49
CA VAL A 151 12.15 -15.45 16.55
C VAL A 151 10.81 -16.04 16.12
N PHE A 152 10.31 -17.00 16.90
CA PHE A 152 8.99 -17.60 16.69
C PHE A 152 7.88 -16.57 16.96
N GLY A 153 6.86 -16.55 16.10
CA GLY A 153 5.78 -15.57 16.16
C GLY A 153 6.21 -14.15 15.73
N ALA A 154 7.42 -13.98 15.18
CA ALA A 154 7.77 -12.74 14.51
C ALA A 154 7.22 -12.71 13.08
N ASP A 155 6.41 -11.70 12.78
CA ASP A 155 5.82 -11.45 11.47
C ASP A 155 5.61 -9.94 11.27
N TRP A 156 4.91 -9.54 10.21
CA TRP A 156 4.70 -8.14 9.89
C TRP A 156 3.84 -7.37 10.91
N ARG A 157 2.94 -8.06 11.64
CA ARG A 157 2.14 -7.47 12.74
C ARG A 157 2.92 -7.47 14.05
N HIS A 158 3.84 -8.42 14.20
CA HIS A 158 4.62 -8.67 15.39
C HIS A 158 6.14 -8.59 15.09
N PRO A 159 6.67 -7.42 14.67
CA PRO A 159 8.02 -7.32 14.07
C PRO A 159 9.19 -7.57 15.01
N LYS A 160 8.95 -7.64 16.33
CA LYS A 160 9.96 -8.01 17.33
C LYS A 160 9.63 -9.33 18.04
N GLY A 161 8.67 -10.09 17.53
CA GLY A 161 8.11 -11.29 18.17
C GLY A 161 6.72 -11.08 18.75
N PRO A 162 6.12 -12.12 19.36
CA PRO A 162 4.69 -12.22 19.63
C PRO A 162 4.12 -11.15 20.56
N ASP A 163 4.96 -10.59 21.44
CA ASP A 163 4.57 -9.54 22.38
C ASP A 163 4.69 -8.11 21.81
N SER A 164 5.10 -7.99 20.55
CA SER A 164 5.22 -6.68 19.87
C SER A 164 4.01 -6.41 18.98
N ASP A 165 3.78 -5.14 18.65
CA ASP A 165 2.72 -4.74 17.71
C ASP A 165 3.14 -3.56 16.84
N ILE A 166 2.29 -3.22 15.87
CA ILE A 166 2.45 -2.11 14.92
C ILE A 166 1.52 -0.92 15.20
N SER A 167 0.90 -0.84 16.38
CA SER A 167 -0.16 0.16 16.68
C SER A 167 0.27 1.62 16.48
N GLN A 168 1.57 1.91 16.61
CA GLN A 168 2.16 3.24 16.41
C GLN A 168 3.04 3.32 15.16
N LEU A 169 3.01 2.29 14.32
CA LEU A 169 3.92 2.12 13.18
C LEU A 169 3.17 2.07 11.84
N GLY A 170 1.92 2.54 11.76
CA GLY A 170 1.08 2.48 10.56
C GLY A 170 1.75 3.03 9.29
N ASN A 171 2.48 4.15 9.40
CA ASN A 171 3.22 4.78 8.31
C ASN A 171 4.66 4.28 8.13
N HIS A 172 5.13 3.35 8.96
CA HIS A 172 6.45 2.74 8.78
C HIS A 172 6.40 1.69 7.67
N PRO A 173 7.54 1.42 7.00
CA PRO A 173 7.65 0.34 6.04
C PRO A 173 7.22 -0.98 6.66
N VAL A 174 6.42 -1.76 5.93
CA VAL A 174 6.11 -3.13 6.34
C VAL A 174 7.37 -3.99 6.25
N VAL A 175 7.59 -4.83 7.26
CA VAL A 175 8.76 -5.72 7.39
C VAL A 175 8.32 -7.18 7.54
N HIS A 176 9.28 -8.12 7.56
CA HIS A 176 9.02 -9.57 7.57
C HIS A 176 8.19 -10.07 6.38
N VAL A 177 8.22 -9.34 5.27
CA VAL A 177 7.61 -9.73 4.00
C VAL A 177 8.64 -10.41 3.11
N ALA A 178 8.33 -11.61 2.64
CA ALA A 178 9.12 -12.29 1.63
C ALA A 178 8.90 -11.67 0.25
N TRP A 179 9.77 -11.99 -0.72
CA TRP A 179 9.61 -11.54 -2.11
C TRP A 179 8.22 -11.89 -2.67
N LYS A 180 7.71 -13.08 -2.35
CA LYS A 180 6.37 -13.53 -2.78
C LYS A 180 5.25 -12.69 -2.17
N ASP A 181 5.38 -12.29 -0.92
CA ASP A 181 4.40 -11.44 -0.23
C ASP A 181 4.34 -10.06 -0.90
N ALA A 182 5.50 -9.48 -1.19
CA ALA A 182 5.59 -8.22 -1.93
C ALA A 182 5.01 -8.34 -3.35
N TYR A 183 5.25 -9.45 -4.03
CA TYR A 183 4.69 -9.72 -5.35
C TYR A 183 3.15 -9.79 -5.33
N GLU A 184 2.55 -10.51 -4.38
CA GLU A 184 1.09 -10.60 -4.26
C GLU A 184 0.46 -9.27 -3.83
N TYR A 185 1.11 -8.51 -2.95
CA TYR A 185 0.71 -7.13 -2.64
C TYR A 185 0.67 -6.27 -3.91
N CYS A 186 1.75 -6.25 -4.70
CA CYS A 186 1.79 -5.48 -5.94
C CYS A 186 0.69 -5.89 -6.91
N ARG A 187 0.42 -7.19 -7.05
CA ARG A 187 -0.66 -7.69 -7.91
C ARG A 187 -2.04 -7.20 -7.45
N TRP A 188 -2.32 -7.29 -6.15
CA TRP A 188 -3.56 -6.78 -5.57
C TRP A 188 -3.71 -5.28 -5.80
N ALA A 189 -2.63 -4.51 -5.64
CA ALA A 189 -2.60 -3.06 -5.87
C ALA A 189 -2.61 -2.67 -7.37
N GLY A 190 -2.72 -3.63 -8.29
CA GLY A 190 -2.71 -3.39 -9.75
C GLY A 190 -1.36 -2.92 -10.30
N ARG A 191 -0.26 -3.35 -9.66
CA ARG A 191 1.14 -2.98 -9.97
C ARG A 191 2.03 -4.21 -10.10
N ARG A 192 3.34 -3.96 -10.17
CA ARG A 192 4.40 -4.97 -10.15
C ARG A 192 5.60 -4.46 -9.35
N LEU A 193 6.48 -5.37 -8.97
CA LEU A 193 7.81 -5.01 -8.47
C LEU A 193 8.62 -4.31 -9.57
N PRO A 194 9.48 -3.34 -9.21
CA PRO A 194 10.45 -2.78 -10.15
C PRO A 194 11.48 -3.83 -10.53
N THR A 195 12.02 -3.74 -11.74
CA THR A 195 13.29 -4.40 -12.05
C THR A 195 14.42 -3.73 -11.28
N GLU A 196 15.54 -4.43 -11.09
CA GLU A 196 16.73 -3.85 -10.45
C GLU A 196 17.17 -2.55 -11.14
N ALA A 197 17.16 -2.51 -12.48
CA ALA A 197 17.54 -1.33 -13.24
C ALA A 197 16.56 -0.15 -13.09
N GLU A 198 15.26 -0.42 -13.01
CA GLU A 198 14.25 0.62 -12.72
C GLU A 198 14.43 1.17 -11.31
N TRP A 199 14.67 0.30 -10.32
CA TRP A 199 14.91 0.70 -8.94
C TRP A 199 16.16 1.58 -8.83
N GLU A 200 17.27 1.17 -9.44
CA GLU A 200 18.51 1.96 -9.42
C GLU A 200 18.35 3.30 -10.15
N LYS A 201 17.67 3.33 -11.30
CA LYS A 201 17.41 4.59 -12.03
C LYS A 201 16.55 5.55 -11.21
N ALA A 202 15.55 5.06 -10.48
CA ALA A 202 14.69 5.90 -9.63
C ALA A 202 15.39 6.41 -8.36
N ALA A 203 16.41 5.70 -7.87
CA ALA A 203 17.16 6.07 -6.68
C ALA A 203 18.29 7.09 -6.92
N ARG A 204 18.60 7.40 -8.19
CA ARG A 204 19.63 8.36 -8.61
C ARG A 204 19.05 9.76 -8.78
#